data_AF-A0AAD4IG70-F1
#
_entry.id   AF-A0AAD4IG70-F1
#
_cell.length_a   1.000
_cell.length_b   1.000
_cell.length_c   1.000
_cell.angle_alpha   90.00
_cell.angle_beta   90.00
_cell.angle_gamma   90.00
#
_symmetry.space_group_name_H-M   'P 1'
#
loop_
_entity.id
_entity.type
_entity.pdbx_description
1 polymer ?
#
loop_
_entity_poly.entity_id
_entity_poly.type
_entity_poly.pdbx_seq_one_letter_code
_entity_poly.pdbx_strand_id
1 'polypeptide(L)'
;MSVNSELKAQRPTEADLSTLSYVHMLADSIFAPEHKASILVHPSYFNSDEYLATLIARSTTSQSAVIDAGQHQGNTREEALLGLLHHLEKTAAKKSQNSMMEFWEACYKSKIAKQEAQEQAARAAKTAHEKDTV
;
A
#
# COMPACT_ATOMS: atom_id res chain seq x y z
N MET A 1 -32.39 -10.19 -23.55
CA MET A 1 -32.07 -11.32 -22.66
C MET A 1 -31.76 -10.74 -21.30
N SER A 2 -32.63 -10.93 -20.32
CA SER A 2 -32.46 -10.40 -18.96
C SER A 2 -31.62 -11.41 -18.17
N VAL A 3 -30.38 -11.06 -17.84
CA VAL A 3 -29.53 -11.89 -17.00
C VAL A 3 -30.12 -11.80 -15.59
N ASN A 4 -30.69 -12.89 -15.09
CA ASN A 4 -31.16 -12.98 -13.71
C ASN A 4 -29.94 -12.81 -12.79
N SER A 5 -29.66 -11.58 -12.38
CA SER A 5 -28.63 -11.22 -11.40
C SER A 5 -29.04 -11.62 -9.97
N GLU A 6 -29.58 -12.82 -9.79
CA GLU A 6 -29.63 -13.50 -8.50
C GLU A 6 -28.34 -14.29 -8.27
N LEU A 7 -27.18 -13.69 -8.57
CA LEU A 7 -25.95 -14.02 -7.84
C LEU A 7 -26.13 -13.46 -6.42
N LYS A 8 -26.96 -14.13 -5.62
CA LYS A 8 -27.03 -13.91 -4.18
C LYS A 8 -25.62 -14.14 -3.67
N ALA A 9 -24.93 -13.04 -3.36
CA ALA A 9 -23.64 -13.09 -2.68
C ALA A 9 -23.78 -14.07 -1.51
N GLN A 10 -23.09 -15.22 -1.60
CA GLN A 10 -23.15 -16.22 -0.54
C GLN A 10 -22.72 -15.55 0.76
N ARG A 11 -23.51 -15.75 1.83
CA ARG A 11 -23.22 -15.16 3.13
C ARG A 11 -21.78 -15.54 3.53
N PRO A 12 -20.98 -14.57 4.02
CA PRO A 12 -19.63 -14.86 4.51
C PRO A 12 -19.68 -15.96 5.57
N THR A 13 -18.78 -16.92 5.46
CA THR A 13 -18.49 -17.90 6.52
C THR A 13 -17.64 -17.26 7.63
N GLU A 14 -17.50 -17.94 8.76
CA GLU A 14 -16.65 -17.47 9.86
C GLU A 14 -15.16 -17.39 9.46
N ALA A 15 -14.70 -18.33 8.62
CA ALA A 15 -13.36 -18.32 8.03
C ALA A 15 -13.16 -17.15 7.04
N ASP A 16 -14.22 -16.77 6.32
CA ASP A 16 -14.19 -15.54 5.52
C ASP A 16 -13.99 -14.33 6.45
N LEU A 17 -14.75 -14.22 7.55
CA LEU A 17 -14.67 -13.07 8.46
C LEU A 17 -13.29 -12.88 9.10
N SER A 18 -12.62 -13.96 9.50
CA SER A 18 -11.25 -13.89 10.03
C SER A 18 -10.25 -13.43 8.96
N THR A 19 -10.41 -13.94 7.73
CA THR A 19 -9.54 -13.58 6.60
C THR A 19 -9.78 -12.13 6.17
N LEU A 20 -11.03 -11.70 6.12
CA LEU A 20 -11.44 -10.32 5.82
C LEU A 20 -10.84 -9.33 6.84
N SER A 21 -10.88 -9.67 8.13
CA SER A 21 -10.33 -8.81 9.19
C SER A 21 -8.82 -8.58 9.03
N TYR A 22 -8.07 -9.64 8.71
CA TYR A 22 -6.64 -9.55 8.46
C TYR A 22 -6.33 -8.75 7.18
N VAL A 23 -7.13 -8.94 6.13
CA VAL A 23 -6.96 -8.15 4.90
C VAL A 23 -7.28 -6.67 5.13
N HIS A 24 -8.28 -6.34 5.95
CA HIS A 24 -8.55 -4.94 6.32
C HIS A 24 -7.33 -4.28 6.99
N MET A 25 -6.67 -4.99 7.91
CA MET A 25 -5.43 -4.51 8.55
C MET A 25 -4.29 -4.30 7.54
N LEU A 26 -4.14 -5.21 6.56
CA LEU A 26 -3.14 -5.04 5.49
C LEU A 26 -3.49 -3.87 4.56
N ALA A 27 -4.78 -3.69 4.25
CA ALA A 27 -5.24 -2.60 3.39
C ALA A 27 -4.98 -1.23 4.04
N ASP A 28 -5.14 -1.10 5.36
CA ASP A 28 -4.80 0.13 6.09
C ASP A 28 -3.30 0.48 5.95
N SER A 29 -2.44 -0.53 5.99
CA SER A 29 -0.99 -0.37 5.77
C SER A 29 -0.66 0.07 4.33
N ILE A 30 -1.42 -0.40 3.34
CA ILE A 30 -1.18 -0.11 1.92
C ILE A 30 -1.78 1.23 1.49
N PHE A 31 -2.96 1.61 1.97
CA PHE A 31 -3.68 2.79 1.46
C PHE A 31 -3.64 4.00 2.40
N ALA A 32 -3.14 3.85 3.63
CA ALA A 32 -3.26 4.85 4.70
C ALA A 32 -4.72 4.96 5.21
N PRO A 33 -4.94 5.38 6.48
CA PRO A 33 -6.24 5.26 7.17
C PRO A 33 -7.37 6.09 6.56
N GLU A 34 -7.08 6.95 5.59
CA GLU A 34 -8.07 7.74 4.86
C GLU A 34 -8.80 6.94 3.77
N HIS A 35 -8.50 5.66 3.59
CA HIS A 35 -9.15 4.81 2.59
C HIS A 35 -10.03 3.76 3.26
N LYS A 36 -11.27 3.64 2.78
CA LYS A 36 -12.13 2.49 3.08
C LYS A 36 -11.85 1.40 2.07
N ALA A 37 -11.28 0.29 2.54
CA ALA A 37 -11.08 -0.89 1.73
C ALA A 37 -12.27 -1.85 1.84
N SER A 38 -12.56 -2.61 0.80
CA SER A 38 -13.60 -3.63 0.77
C SER A 38 -13.18 -4.76 -0.16
N ILE A 39 -13.49 -6.00 0.22
CA ILE A 39 -13.17 -7.17 -0.59
C ILE A 39 -14.44 -7.69 -1.23
N LEU A 40 -14.36 -7.93 -2.52
CA LEU A 40 -15.40 -8.60 -3.28
C LEU A 40 -14.89 -9.98 -3.67
N VAL A 41 -15.60 -11.03 -3.28
CA VAL A 41 -15.35 -12.39 -3.77
C VAL A 41 -16.57 -12.86 -4.55
N HIS A 42 -16.35 -13.26 -5.81
CA HIS A 42 -17.43 -13.72 -6.67
C HIS A 42 -16.94 -14.82 -7.63
N PRO A 43 -17.84 -15.69 -8.12
CA PRO A 43 -17.49 -16.58 -9.21
C PRO A 43 -17.08 -15.77 -10.44
N SER A 44 -16.09 -16.27 -11.17
CA SER A 44 -15.60 -15.65 -12.40
C SER A 44 -16.66 -15.75 -13.48
N TYR A 45 -16.91 -14.64 -14.18
CA TYR A 45 -17.83 -14.62 -15.32
C TYR A 45 -17.24 -15.28 -16.57
N PHE A 46 -15.91 -15.43 -16.63
CA PHE A 46 -15.20 -15.97 -17.80
C PHE A 46 -14.90 -17.46 -17.69
N ASN A 47 -14.83 -18.00 -16.47
CA ASN A 47 -14.64 -19.42 -16.19
C ASN A 47 -15.58 -19.83 -15.06
N SER A 48 -16.50 -20.75 -15.32
CA SER A 48 -17.58 -21.12 -14.38
C SER A 48 -17.08 -21.74 -13.07
N ASP A 49 -15.86 -22.28 -13.09
CA ASP A 49 -15.34 -23.12 -12.02
C ASP A 49 -14.34 -22.37 -11.10
N GLU A 50 -14.10 -21.08 -11.37
CA GLU A 50 -13.11 -20.28 -10.66
C GLU A 50 -13.77 -19.13 -9.89
N TYR A 51 -13.14 -18.75 -8.78
CA TYR A 51 -13.48 -17.61 -7.96
C TYR A 51 -12.49 -16.48 -8.18
N LEU A 52 -12.99 -15.26 -8.07
CA LEU A 52 -12.23 -14.03 -8.13
C LEU A 52 -12.36 -13.30 -6.81
N ALA A 53 -11.23 -12.92 -6.22
CA ALA A 53 -11.15 -12.04 -5.07
C ALA A 53 -10.48 -10.73 -5.47
N THR A 54 -11.18 -9.61 -5.28
CA THR A 54 -10.71 -8.27 -5.63
C THR A 54 -10.75 -7.37 -4.40
N LEU A 55 -9.65 -6.67 -4.13
CA LEU A 55 -9.61 -5.62 -3.12
C LEU A 55 -9.90 -4.26 -3.79
N ILE A 56 -10.94 -3.59 -3.32
CA ILE A 56 -11.32 -2.26 -3.77
C ILE A 56 -11.07 -1.28 -2.63
N ALA A 57 -10.23 -0.27 -2.86
CA ALA A 57 -10.03 0.83 -1.93
C ALA A 57 -10.69 2.11 -2.46
N ARG A 58 -11.38 2.82 -1.57
CA ARG A 58 -12.01 4.10 -1.87
C ARG A 58 -11.54 5.16 -0.89
N SER A 59 -11.05 6.28 -1.41
CA SER A 59 -10.71 7.44 -0.57
C SER A 59 -11.96 7.98 0.14
N THR A 60 -11.84 8.25 1.43
CA THR A 60 -12.89 8.92 2.23
C THR A 60 -12.87 10.44 2.06
N THR A 61 -11.76 10.99 1.58
CA THR A 61 -11.53 12.44 1.44
C THR A 61 -11.79 12.94 0.01
N SER A 62 -11.67 12.08 -0.99
CA SER A 62 -11.95 12.41 -2.40
C SER A 62 -12.90 11.36 -3.02
N GLN A 63 -14.06 11.82 -3.51
CA GLN A 63 -15.18 10.92 -3.88
C GLN A 63 -14.92 9.96 -5.06
N SER A 64 -13.79 10.04 -5.77
CA SER A 64 -13.71 9.53 -7.14
C SER A 64 -12.58 8.54 -7.46
N ALA A 65 -11.65 8.25 -6.57
CA ALA A 65 -10.61 7.26 -6.84
C ALA A 65 -11.00 5.90 -6.25
N VAL A 66 -11.53 5.01 -7.09
CA VAL A 66 -11.55 3.57 -6.83
C VAL A 66 -10.17 3.05 -7.23
N ILE A 67 -9.42 2.57 -6.26
CA ILE A 67 -8.11 1.96 -6.49
C ILE A 67 -8.33 0.45 -6.49
N ASP A 68 -8.06 -0.16 -7.64
CA ASP A 68 -7.90 -1.61 -7.73
C ASP A 68 -6.57 -1.97 -7.07
N ALA A 69 -6.67 -2.62 -5.91
CA ALA A 69 -5.56 -2.93 -5.03
C ALA A 69 -5.00 -4.33 -5.26
N GLY A 70 -5.55 -5.06 -6.23
CA GLY A 70 -5.16 -6.42 -6.53
C GLY A 70 -6.37 -7.31 -6.72
N GLN A 71 -6.16 -8.29 -7.60
CA GLN A 71 -7.12 -9.31 -7.97
C GLN A 71 -6.40 -10.66 -7.97
N HIS A 72 -7.05 -11.68 -7.41
CA HIS A 72 -6.54 -13.05 -7.47
C HIS A 72 -7.66 -14.02 -7.85
N GLN A 73 -7.32 -15.00 -8.68
CA GLN A 73 -8.20 -16.07 -9.13
C GLN A 73 -7.83 -17.38 -8.44
N GLY A 74 -8.81 -18.20 -8.08
CA GLY A 74 -8.59 -19.50 -7.47
C GLY A 74 -9.69 -20.49 -7.87
N ASN A 75 -9.41 -21.78 -7.81
CA ASN A 75 -10.41 -22.82 -8.08
C ASN A 75 -11.45 -22.90 -6.95
N THR A 76 -11.10 -22.41 -5.75
CA THR A 76 -12.03 -22.24 -4.63
C THR A 76 -12.07 -20.79 -4.16
N ARG A 77 -13.13 -20.47 -3.42
CA ARG A 77 -13.30 -19.16 -2.77
C ARG A 77 -12.12 -18.86 -1.83
N GLU A 78 -11.70 -19.86 -1.07
CA GLU A 78 -10.59 -19.78 -0.13
C GLU A 78 -9.25 -19.57 -0.83
N GLU A 79 -9.03 -20.25 -1.96
CA GLU A 79 -7.80 -20.09 -2.76
C GLU A 79 -7.69 -18.67 -3.33
N ALA A 80 -8.79 -18.12 -3.85
CA ALA A 80 -8.83 -16.75 -4.34
C ALA A 80 -8.54 -15.74 -3.21
N LEU A 81 -9.12 -15.94 -2.02
CA LEU A 81 -8.89 -15.09 -0.84
C LEU A 81 -7.46 -15.17 -0.31
N LEU A 82 -6.91 -16.37 -0.18
CA LEU A 82 -5.52 -16.59 0.27
C LEU A 82 -4.53 -16.01 -0.73
N GLY A 83 -4.78 -16.17 -2.02
CA GLY A 83 -3.98 -15.58 -3.07
C GLY A 83 -3.98 -14.06 -3.04
N LEU A 84 -5.16 -13.45 -2.83
CA LEU A 84 -5.28 -12.00 -2.64
C LEU A 84 -4.49 -11.54 -1.41
N LEU A 85 -4.62 -12.25 -0.29
CA LEU A 85 -3.90 -11.96 0.96
C LEU A 85 -2.38 -11.99 0.76
N HIS A 86 -1.85 -13.03 0.10
CA HIS A 86 -0.43 -13.13 -0.21
C HIS A 86 0.06 -11.99 -1.12
N HIS A 87 -0.76 -11.57 -2.08
CA HIS A 87 -0.45 -10.43 -2.94
C HIS A 87 -0.37 -9.13 -2.13
N LEU A 88 -1.31 -8.92 -1.20
CA LEU A 88 -1.34 -7.75 -0.34
C LEU A 88 -0.17 -7.73 0.64
N GLU A 89 0.21 -8.87 1.23
CA GLU A 89 1.38 -8.97 2.09
C GLU A 89 2.67 -8.59 1.36
N LYS A 90 2.87 -9.11 0.14
CA LYS A 90 4.01 -8.74 -0.71
C LYS A 90 4.01 -7.24 -1.02
N THR A 91 2.83 -6.69 -1.29
CA THR A 91 2.67 -5.26 -1.61
C THR A 91 2.97 -4.38 -0.40
N ALA A 92 2.45 -4.75 0.77
CA ALA A 92 2.72 -4.07 2.05
C ALA A 92 4.21 -4.13 2.42
N ALA A 93 4.84 -5.31 2.29
CA ALA A 93 6.26 -5.48 2.56
C ALA A 93 7.12 -4.62 1.63
N LYS A 94 6.81 -4.61 0.32
CA LYS A 94 7.50 -3.78 -0.67
C LYS A 94 7.36 -2.29 -0.36
N LYS A 95 6.14 -1.85 -0.01
CA LYS A 95 5.89 -0.45 0.38
C LYS A 95 6.68 -0.07 1.63
N SER A 96 6.69 -0.94 2.65
CA SER A 96 7.48 -0.73 3.88
C SER A 96 8.98 -0.62 3.60
N GLN A 97 9.53 -1.46 2.71
CA GLN A 97 10.94 -1.39 2.32
C GLN A 97 11.28 -0.09 1.58
N ASN A 98 10.41 0.32 0.65
CA ASN A 98 10.57 1.59 -0.07
C ASN A 98 10.58 2.79 0.89
N SER A 99 9.60 2.86 1.81
CA SER A 99 9.55 3.95 2.80
C SER A 99 10.78 3.98 3.72
N MET A 100 11.33 2.81 4.06
CA MET A 100 12.56 2.74 4.84
C MET A 100 13.77 3.26 4.05
N MET A 101 13.87 2.91 2.78
CA MET A 101 14.93 3.41 1.90
C MET A 101 14.86 4.93 1.71
N GLU A 102 13.66 5.47 1.47
CA GLU A 102 13.40 6.91 1.39
C GLU A 102 13.83 7.64 2.67
N PHE A 103 13.53 7.07 3.84
CA PHE A 103 13.96 7.61 5.12
C PHE A 103 15.50 7.67 5.24
N TRP A 104 16.19 6.57 4.90
CA TRP A 104 17.65 6.52 4.95
C TRP A 104 18.30 7.50 3.97
N GLU A 105 17.76 7.64 2.76
CA GLU A 105 18.22 8.64 1.80
C GLU A 105 18.04 10.06 2.34
N ALA A 106 16.89 10.38 2.95
CA ALA A 106 16.64 11.67 3.55
C ALA A 106 17.63 11.97 4.70
N CYS A 107 17.87 10.98 5.57
CA CYS A 107 18.87 11.10 6.63
C CYS A 107 20.28 11.31 6.08
N TYR A 108 20.66 10.59 5.03
CA TYR A 108 21.98 10.69 4.41
C TYR A 108 22.19 12.07 3.77
N LYS A 109 21.23 12.54 2.97
CA LYS A 109 21.23 13.88 2.36
C LYS A 109 21.32 14.97 3.43
N SER A 110 20.60 14.83 4.55
CA SER A 110 20.66 15.77 5.66
C SER A 110 22.04 15.81 6.33
N LYS A 111 22.71 14.67 6.50
CA LYS A 111 24.07 14.62 7.06
C LYS A 111 25.08 15.32 6.15
N ILE A 112 25.04 15.06 4.85
CA ILE A 112 25.91 15.73 3.86
C ILE A 112 25.70 17.24 3.91
N ALA A 113 24.45 17.70 3.85
CA ALA A 113 24.14 19.13 3.87
C ALA A 113 24.67 19.83 5.14
N LYS A 114 24.59 19.19 6.30
CA LYS A 114 25.17 19.72 7.56
C LYS A 114 26.70 19.79 7.50
N GLN A 115 27.35 18.80 6.89
CA GLN A 115 28.80 18.76 6.77
C GLN A 115 29.32 19.82 5.80
N GLU A 116 28.63 20.03 4.67
CA GLU A 116 28.93 21.11 3.72
C GLU A 116 28.72 22.49 4.35
N ALA A 117 27.64 22.69 5.12
CA ALA A 117 27.40 23.93 5.84
C ALA A 117 28.49 24.22 6.89
N GLN A 118 28.97 23.21 7.59
CA GLN A 118 30.08 23.34 8.54
C GLN A 118 31.40 23.69 7.84
N GLU A 119 31.72 23.06 6.70
CA GLU A 119 32.90 23.41 5.92
C GLU A 119 32.83 24.83 5.36
N GLN A 120 31.68 25.26 4.86
CA GLN A 120 31.48 26.62 4.38
C GLN A 120 31.65 27.64 5.51
N ALA A 121 31.08 27.38 6.68
CA ALA A 121 31.26 28.22 7.86
C ALA A 121 32.73 28.29 8.30
N ALA A 122 33.45 27.17 8.28
CA ALA A 122 34.88 27.13 8.62
C ALA A 122 35.75 27.90 7.61
N ARG A 123 35.44 27.82 6.31
CA ARG A 123 36.12 28.59 5.26
C ARG A 123 35.84 30.09 5.36
N ALA A 124 34.59 30.47 5.68
CA ALA A 124 34.21 31.86 5.91
C ALA A 124 34.90 32.44 7.16
N ALA A 125 35.01 31.66 8.24
CA ALA A 125 35.71 32.09 9.46
C ALA A 125 37.21 32.29 9.23
N LYS A 126 37.87 31.43 8.43
CA LYS A 126 39.29 31.60 8.08
C LYS A 126 39.55 32.86 7.24
N THR A 127 38.70 33.12 6.25
CA THR A 127 38.81 34.32 5.40
C THR A 127 38.47 35.61 6.14
N ALA A 128 37.60 35.55 7.15
CA ALA A 128 37.36 36.68 8.06
C ALA A 128 38.59 36.96 8.95
N HIS A 129 39.21 35.90 9.50
CA HIS A 129 40.38 36.07 10.37
C HIS A 129 41.59 36.64 9.64
N GLU A 130 41.83 36.24 8.37
CA GLU A 130 42.90 36.80 7.55
C GLU A 130 42.71 38.29 7.22
N LYS A 131 41.46 38.78 7.15
CA LYS A 131 41.15 40.19 6.89
C LYS A 131 41.33 41.09 8.11
N ASP A 132 41.22 40.57 9.32
CA ASP A 132 41.43 41.34 10.56
C ASP A 132 42.91 41.43 10.97
N THR A 133 43.79 40.60 10.38
CA THR A 133 45.24 40.56 10.67
C THR A 133 46.10 41.40 9.72
N VAL A 134 45.51 42.12 8.76
CA VAL A 134 46.17 43.05 7.83
C VAL A 134 45.76 44.48 8.17
#